data_AF-A0ABD0Z1N8-F1
#
_entry.id   AF-A0ABD0Z1N8-F1
#
_cell.length_a   1.000
_cell.length_b   1.000
_cell.length_c   1.000
_cell.angle_alpha   90.00
_cell.angle_beta   90.00
_cell.angle_gamma   90.00
#
_symmetry.space_group_name_H-M   'P 1'
#
loop_
_entity.id
_entity.type
_entity.pdbx_description
1 polymer ?
#
loop_
_entity_poly.entity_id
_entity_poly.type
_entity_poly.pdbx_seq_one_letter_code
_entity_poly.pdbx_strand_id
1 'polypeptide(L)'
;MMSCYTTTIGFYINSMLVVLTVYAFLYGRFYLSLSRVEDAIVQDAGDKGDISVKAVMASQSVVQLGLLMTLPILMETGLERGLINALCNLIIMQVQLAHLFFTFSLGTKVHYYGRTILHGGAKYRATGRGFVVKHEMLAENYIMYSRSHFVKGMELMVMLICYWLYGNATEDAVVYCVMMDQWE
;
A
#
# COMPACT_ATOMS: atom_id res chain seq x y z
N MET A 1 -15.49 7.47 -23.13
CA MET A 1 -15.81 7.99 -21.78
C MET A 1 -15.04 7.31 -20.65
N MET A 2 -14.67 6.02 -20.74
CA MET A 2 -13.84 5.36 -19.72
C MET A 2 -12.43 5.95 -19.56
N SER A 3 -11.86 6.54 -20.62
CA SER A 3 -10.54 7.19 -20.58
C SER A 3 -10.45 8.32 -19.52
N CYS A 4 -11.50 9.14 -19.37
CA CYS A 4 -11.51 10.20 -18.35
C CYS A 4 -11.48 9.61 -16.94
N TYR A 5 -12.18 8.50 -16.72
CA TYR A 5 -12.16 7.80 -15.43
C TYR A 5 -10.77 7.22 -15.13
N THR A 6 -10.15 6.53 -16.10
CA THR A 6 -8.86 5.88 -15.90
C THR A 6 -7.66 6.83 -15.83
N THR A 7 -7.74 8.02 -16.44
CA THR A 7 -6.57 8.92 -16.57
C THR A 7 -6.66 10.22 -15.78
N THR A 8 -7.85 10.59 -15.27
CA THR A 8 -8.07 11.87 -14.59
C THR A 8 -8.71 11.68 -13.21
N ILE A 9 -9.86 12.31 -12.96
CA ILE A 9 -10.52 12.44 -11.66
C ILE A 9 -10.84 11.07 -11.05
N GLY A 10 -11.32 10.13 -11.86
CA GLY A 10 -11.69 8.78 -11.40
C GLY A 10 -10.52 8.04 -10.76
N PHE A 11 -9.35 8.08 -11.39
CA PHE A 11 -8.12 7.47 -10.88
C PHE A 11 -7.73 8.04 -9.52
N TYR A 12 -7.75 9.37 -9.34
CA TYR A 12 -7.36 10.00 -8.07
C TYR A 12 -8.37 9.70 -6.95
N ILE A 13 -9.68 9.72 -7.23
CA ILE A 13 -10.72 9.34 -6.26
C ILE A 13 -10.56 7.87 -5.87
N ASN A 14 -10.43 6.97 -6.84
CA ASN A 14 -10.27 5.54 -6.59
C ASN A 14 -9.01 5.27 -5.75
N SER A 15 -7.89 5.89 -6.12
CA SER A 15 -6.63 5.77 -5.37
C SER A 15 -6.77 6.26 -3.93
N MET A 16 -7.50 7.36 -3.71
CA MET A 16 -7.76 7.90 -2.38
C MET A 16 -8.65 6.96 -1.55
N LEU A 17 -9.71 6.39 -2.15
CA LEU A 17 -10.58 5.42 -1.48
C LEU A 17 -9.83 4.15 -1.09
N VAL A 18 -8.98 3.64 -1.98
CA VAL A 18 -8.12 2.48 -1.71
C VAL A 18 -7.22 2.78 -0.51
N VAL A 19 -6.47 3.88 -0.54
CA VAL A 19 -5.57 4.27 0.56
C VAL A 19 -6.34 4.46 1.89
N LEU A 20 -7.51 5.09 1.87
CA LEU A 20 -8.34 5.25 3.07
C LEU A 20 -8.84 3.90 3.61
N THR A 21 -9.21 2.96 2.74
CA THR A 21 -9.67 1.63 3.13
C THR A 21 -8.54 0.86 3.83
N VAL A 22 -7.32 0.94 3.30
CA VAL A 22 -6.15 0.32 3.94
C VAL A 22 -5.84 0.96 5.28
N TYR A 23 -5.89 2.29 5.39
CA TYR A 23 -5.73 2.98 6.67
C TYR A 23 -6.79 2.54 7.69
N ALA A 24 -8.07 2.55 7.30
CA ALA A 24 -9.16 2.12 8.17
C ALA A 24 -8.99 0.67 8.62
N PHE A 25 -8.55 -0.21 7.72
CA PHE A 25 -8.25 -1.60 8.03
C PHE A 25 -7.11 -1.73 9.06
N LEU A 26 -5.97 -1.07 8.83
CA LEU A 26 -4.82 -1.16 9.75
C LEU A 26 -5.15 -0.59 11.14
N TYR A 27 -5.79 0.58 11.18
CA TYR A 27 -6.26 1.16 12.44
C TYR A 27 -7.27 0.28 13.16
N GLY A 28 -8.18 -0.35 12.41
CA GLY A 28 -9.13 -1.32 12.95
C GLY A 28 -8.42 -2.54 13.55
N ARG A 29 -7.43 -3.11 12.85
CA ARG A 29 -6.61 -4.24 13.34
C ARG A 29 -5.82 -3.86 14.59
N PHE A 30 -5.18 -2.69 14.57
CA PHE A 30 -4.46 -2.16 15.73
C PHE A 30 -5.39 -2.00 16.95
N TYR A 31 -6.61 -1.48 16.76
CA TYR A 31 -7.60 -1.36 17.82
C TYR A 31 -8.07 -2.72 18.38
N LEU A 32 -8.34 -3.69 17.50
CA LEU A 32 -8.75 -5.04 17.90
C LEU A 32 -7.66 -5.77 18.71
N SER A 33 -6.40 -5.61 18.30
CA SER A 33 -5.24 -6.17 19.01
C SER A 33 -5.08 -5.56 20.40
N LEU A 34 -5.19 -4.22 20.54
CA LEU A 34 -5.08 -3.57 21.86
C LEU A 34 -6.25 -3.87 22.80
N SER A 35 -7.45 -4.05 22.26
CA SER A 35 -8.66 -4.32 23.05
C SER A 35 -8.82 -5.79 23.47
N ARG A 36 -7.92 -6.69 23.03
CA ARG A 36 -7.99 -8.16 23.22
C ARG A 36 -9.30 -8.80 22.72
N VAL A 37 -10.09 -8.06 21.95
CA VAL A 37 -11.29 -8.59 21.27
C VAL A 37 -10.87 -9.65 20.27
N GLU A 38 -9.69 -9.48 19.66
CA GLU A 38 -9.07 -10.49 18.81
C GLU A 38 -8.88 -11.84 19.52
N ASP A 39 -8.42 -11.82 20.78
CA ASP A 39 -8.22 -13.05 21.58
C ASP A 39 -9.52 -13.78 21.83
N ALA A 40 -10.58 -13.03 22.17
CA ALA A 40 -11.91 -13.58 22.40
C ALA A 40 -12.51 -14.19 21.13
N ILE A 41 -12.29 -13.56 19.97
CA ILE A 41 -12.73 -14.07 18.66
C ILE A 41 -11.97 -15.34 18.30
N VAL A 42 -10.64 -15.36 18.50
CA VAL A 42 -9.81 -16.54 18.20
C VAL A 42 -10.16 -17.71 19.11
N GLN A 43 -10.43 -17.46 20.40
CA GLN A 43 -10.85 -18.49 21.34
C GLN A 43 -12.23 -19.07 20.99
N ASP A 44 -13.23 -18.21 20.75
CA ASP A 44 -14.58 -18.65 20.36
C ASP A 44 -14.59 -19.37 18.99
N ALA A 45 -13.74 -18.96 18.04
CA ALA A 45 -13.57 -19.65 16.76
C ALA A 45 -12.86 -21.00 16.92
N GLY A 46 -11.89 -21.10 17.84
CA GLY A 46 -11.22 -22.35 18.20
C GLY A 46 -12.18 -23.36 18.83
N ASP A 47 -13.05 -22.88 19.73
CA ASP A 47 -14.06 -23.70 20.40
C ASP A 47 -15.16 -24.19 19.44
N LYS A 48 -15.47 -23.41 18.39
CA LYS A 48 -16.43 -23.77 17.33
C LYS A 48 -15.81 -24.55 16.17
N GLY A 49 -14.49 -24.73 16.13
CA GLY A 49 -13.77 -25.38 15.04
C GLY A 49 -13.84 -24.63 13.71
N ASP A 50 -14.09 -23.32 13.73
CA ASP A 50 -14.34 -22.51 12.55
C ASP A 50 -13.01 -22.04 11.92
N ILE A 51 -12.40 -22.93 11.14
CA ILE A 51 -11.17 -22.67 10.34
C ILE A 51 -11.38 -21.48 9.38
N SER A 52 -12.64 -21.20 9.04
CA SER A 52 -13.09 -20.12 8.15
C SER A 52 -12.70 -18.73 8.67
N VAL A 53 -12.86 -18.46 9.96
CA VAL A 53 -12.59 -17.14 10.56
C VAL A 53 -11.09 -16.85 10.55
N LYS A 54 -10.27 -17.83 10.94
CA LYS A 54 -8.80 -17.70 10.90
C LYS A 54 -8.28 -17.52 9.46
N ALA A 55 -8.88 -18.25 8.50
CA ALA A 55 -8.52 -18.13 7.09
C ALA A 55 -8.90 -16.78 6.49
N VAL A 56 -10.07 -16.23 6.83
CA VAL A 56 -10.50 -14.90 6.37
C VAL A 56 -9.56 -13.82 6.91
N MET A 57 -9.18 -13.88 8.19
CA MET A 57 -8.23 -12.93 8.78
C MET A 57 -6.84 -12.96 8.14
N ALA A 58 -6.35 -14.13 7.72
CA ALA A 58 -5.06 -14.26 7.03
C ALA A 58 -5.13 -13.84 5.55
N SER A 59 -6.22 -14.20 4.85
CA SER A 59 -6.38 -14.02 3.40
C SER A 59 -6.38 -12.57 2.92
N GLN A 60 -6.80 -11.63 3.78
CA GLN A 60 -6.96 -10.22 3.43
C GLN A 60 -5.61 -9.49 3.24
N SER A 61 -4.53 -10.01 3.83
CA SER A 61 -3.19 -9.40 3.74
C SER A 61 -2.45 -9.77 2.45
N VAL A 62 -2.68 -10.96 1.90
CA VAL A 62 -1.81 -11.55 0.84
C VAL A 62 -2.17 -11.06 -0.57
N VAL A 63 -3.39 -10.58 -0.82
CA VAL A 63 -3.90 -10.58 -2.20
C VAL A 63 -4.02 -9.21 -2.86
N GLN A 64 -3.99 -8.05 -2.19
CA GLN A 64 -4.82 -6.96 -2.74
C GLN A 64 -4.30 -5.57 -3.10
N LEU A 65 -2.99 -5.29 -3.23
CA LEU A 65 -2.59 -4.00 -3.85
C LEU A 65 -1.48 -4.07 -4.89
N GLY A 66 -0.39 -4.80 -4.67
CA GLY A 66 0.74 -4.85 -5.63
C GLY A 66 0.56 -5.86 -6.78
N LEU A 67 0.13 -7.08 -6.47
CA LEU A 67 0.05 -8.19 -7.45
C LEU A 67 -1.10 -8.02 -8.44
N LEU A 68 -2.32 -7.71 -7.97
CA LEU A 68 -3.48 -7.51 -8.84
C LEU A 68 -3.29 -6.34 -9.81
N MET A 69 -2.58 -5.28 -9.41
CA MET A 69 -2.25 -4.14 -10.29
C MET A 69 -1.19 -4.50 -11.35
N THR A 70 -0.39 -5.54 -11.11
CA THR A 70 0.63 -6.01 -12.06
C THR A 70 0.04 -6.96 -13.11
N LEU A 71 -1.12 -7.59 -12.82
CA LEU A 71 -1.78 -8.53 -13.75
C LEU A 71 -2.10 -7.92 -15.12
N PRO A 72 -2.66 -6.70 -15.24
CA PRO A 72 -2.94 -6.11 -16.55
C PRO A 72 -1.67 -5.99 -17.42
N ILE A 73 -0.56 -5.55 -16.81
CA ILE A 73 0.73 -5.40 -17.50
C ILE A 73 1.29 -6.78 -17.91
N LEU A 74 1.14 -7.78 -17.04
CA LEU A 74 1.54 -9.15 -17.34
C LEU A 74 0.72 -9.74 -18.48
N MET A 75 -0.59 -9.50 -18.51
CA MET A 75 -1.49 -9.96 -19.58
C MET A 75 -1.19 -9.26 -20.91
N GLU A 76 -1.02 -7.95 -20.90
CA GLU A 76 -0.67 -7.16 -22.09
C GLU A 76 0.67 -7.64 -22.68
N THR A 77 1.71 -7.69 -21.84
CA THR A 77 3.04 -8.15 -22.28
C THR A 77 3.03 -9.62 -22.69
N GLY A 78 2.25 -10.45 -22.01
CA GLY A 78 2.11 -11.87 -22.33
C GLY A 78 1.45 -12.10 -23.68
N LEU A 79 0.46 -11.28 -24.02
CA LEU A 79 -0.22 -11.33 -25.31
C LEU A 79 0.65 -10.78 -26.44
N GLU A 80 1.38 -9.68 -26.20
CA GLU A 80 2.19 -9.02 -27.23
C GLU A 80 3.52 -9.71 -27.51
N ARG A 81 4.19 -10.19 -26.46
CA ARG A 81 5.61 -10.62 -26.52
C ARG A 81 5.83 -12.04 -26.02
N GLY A 82 4.78 -12.74 -25.60
CA GLY A 82 4.82 -14.11 -25.10
C GLY A 82 5.04 -14.20 -23.58
N LEU A 83 4.59 -15.33 -22.99
CA LEU A 83 4.53 -15.52 -21.53
C LEU A 83 5.90 -15.47 -20.85
N ILE A 84 6.93 -16.07 -21.45
CA ILE A 84 8.29 -16.08 -20.88
C ILE A 84 8.84 -14.65 -20.78
N ASN A 85 8.67 -13.86 -21.83
CA ASN A 85 9.12 -12.47 -21.85
C ASN A 85 8.35 -11.62 -20.83
N ALA A 86 7.06 -11.89 -20.64
CA ALA A 86 6.26 -11.22 -19.62
C ALA A 86 6.74 -11.55 -18.19
N LEU A 87 7.08 -12.82 -17.91
CA LEU A 87 7.64 -13.24 -16.62
C LEU A 87 9.04 -12.64 -16.38
N CYS A 88 9.91 -12.64 -17.38
CA CYS A 88 11.22 -11.99 -17.29
C CYS A 88 11.08 -10.49 -16.99
N ASN A 89 10.18 -9.80 -17.69
CA ASN A 89 9.91 -8.38 -17.43
C ASN A 89 9.37 -8.14 -16.02
N LEU A 90 8.48 -9.01 -15.51
CA LEU A 90 7.99 -8.92 -14.14
C LEU A 90 9.16 -8.99 -13.14
N ILE A 91 10.08 -9.94 -13.31
CA ILE A 91 11.25 -10.08 -12.43
C ILE A 91 12.13 -8.82 -12.50
N ILE A 92 12.38 -8.28 -13.70
CA ILE A 92 13.17 -7.06 -13.87
C ILE A 92 12.50 -5.88 -13.16
N MET A 93 11.18 -5.73 -13.27
CA MET A 93 10.42 -4.69 -12.58
C MET A 93 10.57 -4.81 -11.06
N GLN A 94 10.57 -6.03 -10.50
CA GLN A 94 10.83 -6.23 -9.06
C GLN A 94 12.24 -5.83 -8.65
N VAL A 95 13.26 -6.24 -9.42
CA VAL A 95 14.66 -5.88 -9.14
C VAL A 95 14.88 -4.35 -9.22
N GLN A 96 14.13 -3.67 -10.08
CA GLN A 96 14.13 -2.20 -10.19
C GLN A 96 13.31 -1.51 -9.08
N LEU A 97 12.76 -2.27 -8.13
CA LEU A 97 11.92 -1.75 -7.04
C LEU A 97 10.70 -0.97 -7.58
N ALA A 98 10.13 -1.44 -8.70
CA ALA A 98 8.99 -0.78 -9.34
C ALA A 98 7.78 -0.70 -8.41
N HIS A 99 7.58 -1.71 -7.56
CA HIS A 99 6.53 -1.74 -6.53
C HIS A 99 6.73 -0.61 -5.52
N LEU A 100 7.93 -0.48 -4.96
CA LEU A 100 8.27 0.60 -4.03
C LEU A 100 8.07 1.99 -4.66
N PHE A 101 8.56 2.15 -5.89
CA PHE A 101 8.40 3.40 -6.63
C PHE A 101 6.92 3.72 -6.89
N PHE A 102 6.13 2.71 -7.24
CA PHE A 102 4.71 2.88 -7.51
C PHE A 102 3.93 3.25 -6.25
N THR A 103 4.13 2.55 -5.14
CA THR A 103 3.49 2.85 -3.85
C THR A 103 3.86 4.25 -3.37
N PHE A 104 5.15 4.61 -3.40
CA PHE A 104 5.62 5.96 -3.08
C PHE A 104 4.98 7.02 -3.99
N SER A 105 4.95 6.78 -5.31
CA SER A 105 4.31 7.68 -6.27
C SER A 105 2.81 7.83 -6.00
N LEU A 106 2.11 6.75 -5.70
CA LEU A 106 0.70 6.75 -5.33
C LEU A 106 0.47 7.55 -4.03
N GLY A 107 1.32 7.36 -3.02
CA GLY A 107 1.30 8.08 -1.75
C GLY A 107 1.42 9.59 -1.93
N THR A 108 2.35 10.07 -2.78
CA THR A 108 2.45 11.50 -3.12
C THR A 108 1.16 12.03 -3.76
N LYS A 109 0.63 11.31 -4.76
CA LYS A 109 -0.58 11.71 -5.49
C LYS A 109 -1.78 11.82 -4.54
N VAL A 110 -2.02 10.80 -3.73
CA VAL A 110 -3.16 10.77 -2.80
C VAL A 110 -3.02 11.84 -1.71
N HIS A 111 -1.82 12.03 -1.15
CA HIS A 111 -1.58 13.06 -0.13
C HIS A 111 -1.91 14.47 -0.66
N TYR A 112 -1.37 14.85 -1.81
CA TYR A 112 -1.58 16.19 -2.36
C TYR A 112 -2.98 16.36 -2.96
N TYR A 113 -3.57 15.30 -3.51
CA TYR A 113 -4.96 15.31 -3.96
C TYR A 113 -5.92 15.55 -2.79
N GLY A 114 -5.81 14.79 -1.70
CA GLY A 114 -6.63 14.97 -0.50
C GLY A 114 -6.42 16.34 0.15
N ARG A 115 -5.18 16.84 0.20
CA ARG A 115 -4.89 18.20 0.68
C ARG A 115 -5.58 19.26 -0.17
N THR A 116 -5.58 19.10 -1.49
CA THR A 116 -6.24 20.02 -2.41
C THR A 116 -7.75 20.02 -2.22
N ILE A 117 -8.37 18.87 -1.96
CA ILE A 117 -9.80 18.78 -1.66
C ILE A 117 -10.14 19.48 -0.34
N LEU A 118 -9.38 19.20 0.73
CA LEU A 118 -9.70 19.66 2.08
C LEU A 118 -9.32 21.13 2.33
N HIS A 119 -8.19 21.58 1.79
CA HIS A 119 -7.60 22.88 2.12
C HIS A 119 -7.39 23.76 0.87
N GLY A 120 -7.60 23.24 -0.35
CA GLY A 120 -7.26 23.95 -1.57
C GLY A 120 -5.75 24.13 -1.77
N GLY A 121 -5.37 25.06 -2.67
CA GLY A 121 -3.98 25.49 -2.83
C GLY A 121 -3.12 24.61 -3.73
N ALA A 122 -3.67 24.12 -4.84
CA ALA A 122 -2.88 23.42 -5.85
C ALA A 122 -1.74 24.31 -6.36
N LYS A 123 -0.50 23.84 -6.20
CA LYS A 123 0.71 24.57 -6.64
C LYS A 123 1.49 23.70 -7.61
N TYR A 124 1.64 24.20 -8.84
CA TYR A 124 2.58 23.60 -9.79
C TYR A 124 4.01 23.88 -9.32
N ARG A 125 4.84 22.82 -9.28
CA ARG A 125 6.27 22.94 -9.03
C ARG A 125 6.99 22.56 -10.32
N ALA A 126 7.66 23.53 -10.94
CA ALA A 126 8.39 23.31 -12.16
C ALA A 126 9.53 22.31 -11.92
N THR A 127 9.55 21.21 -12.68
CA THR A 127 10.58 20.18 -12.62
C THR A 127 11.74 20.43 -13.59
N GLY A 128 11.81 21.62 -14.20
CA GLY A 128 12.75 21.91 -15.27
C GLY A 128 12.47 21.13 -16.56
N ARG A 129 13.21 21.43 -17.62
CA ARG A 129 13.17 20.70 -18.89
C ARG A 129 14.33 19.71 -18.90
N GLY A 130 14.01 18.41 -18.90
CA GLY A 130 14.98 17.30 -18.93
C GLY A 130 14.98 16.50 -17.63
N PHE A 131 14.99 15.16 -17.75
CA PHE A 131 15.29 14.26 -16.64
C PHE A 131 16.77 14.40 -16.32
N VAL A 132 17.13 15.39 -15.50
CA VAL A 132 18.49 15.50 -14.96
C VAL A 132 18.48 14.76 -13.63
N VAL A 133 19.19 13.64 -13.57
CA VAL A 133 19.49 12.98 -12.29
C VAL A 133 20.37 13.95 -11.50
N LYS A 134 19.76 14.67 -10.57
CA LYS A 134 20.44 15.61 -9.70
C LYS A 134 20.49 15.02 -8.30
N HIS A 135 21.66 15.10 -7.67
CA HIS A 135 21.76 14.84 -6.24
C HIS A 135 21.07 15.97 -5.48
N GLU A 136 19.97 15.65 -4.82
CA GLU A 136 19.35 16.53 -3.82
C GLU A 136 19.79 16.11 -2.42
N MET A 137 19.99 17.09 -1.55
CA MET A 137 20.37 16.84 -0.16
C MET A 137 19.24 16.09 0.56
N LEU A 138 19.61 15.17 1.46
CA LEU A 138 18.63 14.42 2.26
C LEU A 138 17.69 15.35 3.04
N ALA A 139 18.20 16.48 3.54
CA ALA A 139 17.41 17.48 4.26
C ALA A 139 16.28 18.06 3.40
N GLU A 140 16.53 18.33 2.11
CA GLU A 140 15.51 18.86 1.20
C GLU A 140 14.45 17.80 0.88
N ASN A 141 14.88 16.55 0.64
CA ASN A 141 13.97 15.42 0.46
C ASN A 141 13.13 15.18 1.72
N TYR A 142 13.74 15.22 2.89
CA TYR A 142 13.04 15.06 4.16
C TYR A 142 11.97 16.14 4.35
N ILE A 143 12.30 17.42 4.17
CA ILE A 143 11.34 18.52 4.30
C ILE A 143 10.18 18.35 3.30
N MET A 144 10.49 17.97 2.06
CA MET A 144 9.50 17.82 1.01
C MET A 144 8.54 16.65 1.24
N TYR A 145 9.06 15.52 1.70
CA TYR A 145 8.29 14.28 1.88
C TYR A 145 7.88 14.00 3.32
N SER A 146 8.24 14.85 4.28
CA SER A 146 7.99 14.64 5.71
C SER A 146 6.52 14.32 5.98
N ARG A 147 5.61 15.20 5.52
CA ARG A 147 4.17 15.06 5.75
C ARG A 147 3.48 14.02 4.86
N SER A 148 4.04 13.75 3.69
CA SER A 148 3.44 12.82 2.74
C SER A 148 3.86 11.37 2.98
N HIS A 149 5.07 11.13 3.48
CA HIS A 149 5.65 9.80 3.66
C HIS A 149 6.21 9.60 5.07
N PHE A 150 7.21 10.37 5.51
CA PHE A 150 7.95 10.04 6.74
C PHE A 150 7.06 9.97 8.00
N VAL A 151 6.20 10.96 8.23
CA VAL A 151 5.30 10.97 9.40
C VAL A 151 4.34 9.79 9.36
N LYS A 152 3.77 9.52 8.19
CA LYS A 152 2.85 8.41 7.98
C LYS A 152 3.52 7.05 8.10
N GLY A 153 4.74 6.92 7.59
CA GLY A 153 5.55 5.71 7.71
C GLY A 153 5.92 5.43 9.16
N MET A 154 6.32 6.45 9.92
CA MET A 154 6.59 6.34 11.36
C MET A 154 5.34 5.92 12.15
N GLU A 155 4.19 6.52 11.84
CA GLU A 155 2.90 6.16 12.42
C GLU A 155 2.54 4.68 12.18
N LEU A 156 2.66 4.23 10.94
CA LEU A 156 2.42 2.82 10.57
C LEU A 156 3.44 1.87 11.22
N MET A 157 4.72 2.24 11.25
CA MET A 157 5.77 1.46 11.90
C MET A 157 5.46 1.25 13.39
N VAL A 158 5.02 2.29 14.09
CA VAL A 158 4.62 2.19 15.50
C VAL A 158 3.40 1.29 15.68
N MET A 159 2.37 1.44 14.83
CA MET A 159 1.20 0.54 14.88
C MET A 159 1.57 -0.92 14.67
N LEU A 160 2.49 -1.17 13.76
CA LEU A 160 2.91 -2.52 13.43
C LEU A 160 3.74 -3.15 14.55
N ILE A 161 4.66 -2.38 15.16
CA ILE A 161 5.39 -2.82 16.37
C ILE A 161 4.41 -3.17 17.49
N CYS A 162 3.39 -2.36 17.72
CA CYS A 162 2.38 -2.67 18.71
C CYS A 162 1.56 -3.91 18.35
N TYR A 163 1.17 -4.08 17.09
CA TYR A 163 0.49 -5.30 16.63
C TYR A 163 1.37 -6.53 16.81
N TRP A 164 2.69 -6.42 16.60
CA TRP A 164 3.63 -7.51 16.87
C TRP A 164 3.70 -7.89 18.36
N LEU A 165 3.65 -6.89 19.25
CA LEU A 165 3.74 -7.11 20.69
C LEU A 165 2.43 -7.64 21.31
N TYR A 166 1.28 -7.22 20.80
CA TYR A 166 -0.04 -7.48 21.40
C TYR A 166 -0.97 -8.35 20.55
N GLY A 167 -0.63 -8.67 19.31
CA GLY A 167 -1.47 -9.46 18.41
C GLY A 167 -1.29 -10.96 18.64
N ASN A 168 -2.37 -11.67 19.00
CA ASN A 168 -2.35 -13.12 19.20
C ASN A 168 -2.84 -13.93 17.98
N ALA A 169 -3.38 -13.29 16.92
CA ALA A 169 -3.97 -14.02 15.80
C ALA A 169 -2.97 -14.55 14.76
N THR A 170 -1.73 -14.06 14.74
CA THR A 170 -0.74 -14.43 13.72
C THR A 170 0.64 -14.66 14.34
N GLU A 171 0.96 -15.91 14.66
CA GLU A 171 2.33 -16.36 14.97
C GLU A 171 3.24 -16.39 13.73
N ASP A 172 2.68 -16.29 12.52
CA ASP A 172 3.44 -16.39 11.28
C ASP A 172 4.09 -15.06 10.87
N ALA A 173 5.42 -15.02 10.97
CA ALA A 173 6.26 -13.91 10.50
C ALA A 173 6.02 -13.53 9.02
N VAL A 174 5.55 -14.48 8.20
CA VAL A 174 5.22 -14.27 6.79
C VAL A 174 4.05 -13.31 6.62
N VAL A 175 2.99 -13.44 7.43
CA VAL A 175 1.83 -12.54 7.37
C VAL A 175 2.22 -11.12 7.80
N TYR A 176 3.11 -11.01 8.79
CA TYR A 176 3.67 -9.73 9.22
C TYR A 176 4.52 -9.05 8.13
N CYS A 177 5.38 -9.81 7.44
CA CYS A 177 6.15 -9.29 6.30
C CYS A 177 5.25 -8.88 5.12
N VAL A 178 4.18 -9.63 4.86
CA VAL A 178 3.21 -9.29 3.81
C VAL A 178 2.38 -8.06 4.18
N MET A 179 2.10 -7.84 5.47
CA MET A 179 1.47 -6.59 5.95
C MET A 179 2.41 -5.38 5.85
N MET A 180 3.72 -5.56 6.08
CA MET A 180 4.73 -4.53 5.80
C MET A 180 4.74 -4.12 4.33
N ASP A 181 4.71 -5.10 3.42
CA ASP A 181 4.72 -4.89 1.97
C ASP A 181 3.49 -4.11 1.45
N GLN A 182 2.39 -4.02 2.23
CA GLN A 182 1.22 -3.23 1.82
C GLN A 182 1.48 -1.71 1.78
N TRP A 183 2.60 -1.23 2.30
CA TRP A 183 2.92 0.20 2.43
C TRP A 183 4.31 0.63 1.97
N GLU A 184 5.11 -0.29 1.44
CA GLU A 184 6.38 0.03 0.79
C GLU A 184 6.20 0.26 -0.72
#